data_AF-A0A6P0PGS2-F1
#
_entry.id   AF-A0A6P0PGS2-F1
#
_cell.length_a   1.000
_cell.length_b   1.000
_cell.length_c   1.000
_cell.angle_alpha   90.00
_cell.angle_beta   90.00
_cell.angle_gamma   90.00
#
_symmetry.space_group_name_H-M   'P 1'
#
loop_
_entity.id
_entity.type
_entity.pdbx_description
1 polymer ?
#
loop_
_entity_poly.entity_id
_entity_poly.type
_entity_poly.pdbx_seq_one_letter_code
_entity_poly.pdbx_strand_id
1 'polypeptide(L)'
;MPALIAIERTADDWSYICHRGSLYNRAKDVMFACEKAVKIAPENGGFIGSRGLARALTGDFPGAIKDFEAYIKWINNDREKVQRQGWVDALKKGKNPFTEEVLEELK
;
A
#
# COMPACT_ATOMS: atom_id res chain seq x y z
N MET A 1 35.84 -18.57 -2.58
CA MET A 1 35.02 -17.34 -2.73
C MET A 1 33.93 -17.40 -1.67
N PRO A 2 33.90 -16.52 -0.66
CA PRO A 2 32.82 -16.55 0.31
C PRO A 2 31.53 -16.18 -0.43
N ALA A 3 30.52 -17.03 -0.36
CA ALA A 3 29.18 -16.68 -0.79
C ALA A 3 28.75 -15.46 0.03
N LEU A 4 28.50 -14.33 -0.63
CA LEU A 4 27.76 -13.25 0.01
C LEU A 4 26.45 -13.86 0.51
N ILE A 5 26.26 -13.86 1.82
CA ILE A 5 24.95 -14.14 2.41
C ILE A 5 24.08 -12.95 1.97
N ALA A 6 23.29 -13.14 0.91
CA ALA A 6 22.22 -12.22 0.60
C ALA A 6 21.27 -12.26 1.80
N ILE A 7 21.19 -11.16 2.55
CA ILE A 7 20.14 -11.01 3.56
C ILE A 7 18.84 -10.87 2.77
N GLU A 8 18.16 -12.00 2.56
CA GLU A 8 16.86 -12.02 1.90
C GLU A 8 15.86 -11.33 2.82
N ARG A 9 15.38 -10.16 2.39
CA ARG A 9 14.32 -9.43 3.08
C ARG A 9 12.98 -10.13 2.85
N THR A 10 12.23 -10.29 3.93
CA THR A 10 10.89 -10.90 3.92
C THR A 10 9.87 -10.01 3.23
N ALA A 11 8.70 -10.56 2.89
CA ALA A 11 7.60 -9.75 2.36
C ALA A 11 7.17 -8.65 3.35
N ASP A 12 7.20 -8.95 4.65
CA ASP A 12 6.92 -8.00 5.73
C ASP A 12 7.93 -6.85 5.76
N ASP A 13 9.23 -7.13 5.60
CA ASP A 13 10.26 -6.07 5.55
C ASP A 13 10.02 -5.10 4.39
N TRP A 14 9.67 -5.64 3.22
CA TRP A 14 9.34 -4.82 2.05
C TRP A 14 8.05 -4.05 2.24
N SER A 15 7.03 -4.68 2.83
CA SER A 15 5.75 -4.04 3.12
C SER A 15 5.91 -2.92 4.15
N TYR A 16 6.75 -3.10 5.16
CA TYR A 16 7.08 -2.08 6.14
C TYR A 16 7.70 -0.85 5.47
N ILE A 17 8.69 -1.04 4.58
CA ILE A 17 9.30 0.06 3.81
C ILE A 17 8.25 0.74 2.93
N CYS A 18 7.41 -0.04 2.24
CA CYS A 18 6.33 0.47 1.39
C CYS A 18 5.37 1.35 2.19
N HIS A 19 4.84 0.84 3.30
CA HIS A 19 3.86 1.52 4.13
C HIS A 19 4.44 2.78 4.77
N ARG A 20 5.59 2.66 5.45
CA ARG A 20 6.24 3.80 6.10
C ARG A 20 6.69 4.85 5.10
N GLY A 21 7.33 4.46 4.00
CA GLY A 21 7.72 5.43 2.98
C GLY A 21 6.52 6.19 2.43
N SER A 22 5.39 5.50 2.20
CA SER A 22 4.16 6.14 1.72
C SER A 22 3.60 7.15 2.72
N LEU A 23 3.48 6.79 3.99
CA LEU A 23 2.98 7.67 5.06
C LEU A 23 3.85 8.90 5.33
N TYR A 24 5.14 8.85 4.97
CA TYR A 24 6.09 9.95 5.14
C TYR A 24 6.35 10.69 3.82
N ASN A 25 5.38 10.71 2.89
CA ASN A 25 5.45 11.41 1.61
C ASN A 25 6.59 10.96 0.68
N ARG A 26 7.06 9.71 0.82
CA ARG A 26 8.11 9.09 0.00
C ARG A 26 7.58 7.97 -0.89
N ALA A 27 6.27 7.92 -1.16
CA ALA A 27 5.62 6.87 -1.94
C ALA A 27 6.32 6.56 -3.29
N LYS A 28 6.77 7.61 -4.00
CA LYS A 28 7.52 7.47 -5.26
C LYS A 28 8.84 6.72 -5.07
N ASP A 29 9.53 6.95 -3.96
CA ASP A 29 10.85 6.39 -3.69
C ASP A 29 10.76 4.94 -3.20
N VAL A 30 9.62 4.54 -2.62
CA VAL A 30 9.43 3.20 -2.03
C VAL A 30 8.55 2.28 -2.86
N MET A 31 8.09 2.68 -4.05
CA MET A 31 7.23 1.85 -4.89
C MET A 31 7.86 0.47 -5.18
N PHE A 32 9.18 0.42 -5.37
CA PHE A 32 9.90 -0.84 -5.56
C PHE A 32 9.74 -1.82 -4.39
N ALA A 33 9.62 -1.31 -3.15
CA ALA A 33 9.39 -2.13 -1.97
C ALA A 33 7.96 -2.67 -1.97
N CYS A 34 6.98 -1.84 -2.35
CA CYS A 34 5.59 -2.27 -2.50
C CYS A 34 5.44 -3.41 -3.52
N GLU A 35 6.10 -3.28 -4.67
CA GLU A 35 6.11 -4.31 -5.70
C GLU A 35 6.75 -5.61 -5.23
N LYS A 36 7.88 -5.53 -4.51
CA LYS A 36 8.53 -6.71 -3.93
C LYS A 36 7.66 -7.41 -2.89
N ALA A 37 7.01 -6.66 -1.99
CA ALA A 37 6.12 -7.23 -0.97
C ALA A 37 4.99 -8.04 -1.61
N VAL A 38 4.28 -7.45 -2.59
CA VAL A 38 3.18 -8.12 -3.29
C VAL A 38 3.70 -9.26 -4.18
N LYS A 39 4.90 -9.16 -4.76
CA LYS A 39 5.48 -10.27 -5.54
C LYS A 39 5.77 -11.50 -4.68
N ILE A 40 6.23 -11.31 -3.45
CA ILE A 40 6.57 -12.42 -2.53
C ILE A 40 5.29 -13.03 -1.95
N ALA A 41 4.31 -12.21 -1.56
CA ALA A 41 3.04 -12.67 -1.00
C ALA A 41 1.84 -11.98 -1.69
N PRO A 42 1.44 -12.45 -2.88
CA PRO A 42 0.45 -11.77 -3.72
C PRO A 42 -0.98 -11.83 -3.20
N GLU A 43 -1.27 -12.70 -2.22
CA GLU A 43 -2.60 -12.87 -1.63
C GLU A 43 -2.75 -12.16 -0.28
N ASN A 44 -1.67 -11.57 0.24
CA ASN A 44 -1.73 -10.82 1.50
C ASN A 44 -2.35 -9.44 1.25
N GLY A 45 -3.63 -9.29 1.61
CA GLY A 45 -4.37 -8.05 1.44
C GLY A 45 -3.67 -6.84 2.06
N GLY A 46 -3.02 -6.98 3.22
CA GLY A 46 -2.27 -5.90 3.87
C GLY A 46 -1.17 -5.30 2.99
N PHE A 47 -0.42 -6.15 2.29
CA PHE A 47 0.66 -5.70 1.40
C PHE A 47 0.10 -5.06 0.14
N ILE A 48 -0.98 -5.64 -0.41
CA ILE A 48 -1.71 -5.09 -1.54
C ILE A 48 -2.27 -3.70 -1.19
N GLY A 49 -2.89 -3.54 -0.02
CA GLY A 49 -3.42 -2.27 0.47
C GLY A 49 -2.34 -1.21 0.67
N SER A 50 -1.16 -1.60 1.17
CA SER A 50 0.00 -0.70 1.30
C SER A 50 0.48 -0.21 -0.07
N ARG A 51 0.53 -1.08 -1.08
CA ARG A 51 0.79 -0.68 -2.46
C ARG A 51 -0.31 0.23 -3.01
N GLY A 52 -1.58 -0.03 -2.66
CA GLY A 52 -2.71 0.82 -3.03
C GLY A 52 -2.55 2.25 -2.53
N LEU A 53 -2.12 2.44 -1.27
CA LEU A 53 -1.77 3.75 -0.71
C LEU A 53 -0.66 4.42 -1.51
N ALA A 54 0.45 3.71 -1.76
CA ALA A 54 1.58 4.25 -2.52
C ALA A 54 1.17 4.67 -3.95
N ARG A 55 0.33 3.87 -4.60
CA ARG A 55 -0.21 4.15 -5.95
C ARG A 55 -1.10 5.38 -5.97
N ALA A 56 -1.98 5.52 -4.98
CA ALA A 56 -2.83 6.71 -4.87
C ALA A 56 -1.98 7.99 -4.69
N LEU A 57 -0.98 7.95 -3.81
CA LEU A 57 -0.06 9.07 -3.57
C LEU A 57 0.82 9.42 -4.79
N THR A 58 1.02 8.48 -5.71
CA THR A 58 1.79 8.69 -6.95
C THR A 58 0.92 8.94 -8.18
N GLY A 59 -0.41 9.00 -8.01
CA GLY A 59 -1.37 9.33 -9.06
C GLY A 59 -1.89 8.13 -9.86
N ASP A 60 -1.47 6.90 -9.55
CA ASP A 60 -2.04 5.68 -10.13
C ASP A 60 -3.36 5.31 -9.43
N PHE A 61 -4.39 6.12 -9.66
CA PHE A 61 -5.73 5.87 -9.08
C PHE A 61 -6.35 4.56 -9.57
N PRO A 62 -6.28 4.17 -10.86
CA PRO A 62 -6.81 2.89 -11.32
C PRO A 62 -6.15 1.70 -10.62
N GLY A 63 -4.83 1.73 -10.41
CA GLY A 63 -4.11 0.69 -9.67
C GLY A 63 -4.44 0.70 -8.18
N ALA A 64 -4.55 1.88 -7.57
CA ALA A 64 -4.92 2.01 -6.16
C ALA A 64 -6.32 1.48 -5.86
N ILE A 65 -7.30 1.78 -6.72
CA ILE A 65 -8.68 1.28 -6.60
C ILE A 65 -8.70 -0.25 -6.60
N LYS A 66 -8.01 -0.88 -7.56
CA LYS A 66 -7.92 -2.36 -7.64
C LYS A 66 -7.32 -2.95 -6.37
N ASP A 67 -6.25 -2.35 -5.86
CA ASP A 67 -5.57 -2.81 -4.66
C ASP A 67 -6.46 -2.67 -3.41
N PHE A 68 -7.18 -1.55 -3.26
CA PHE A 68 -8.11 -1.37 -2.14
C PHE A 68 -9.34 -2.28 -2.23
N GLU A 69 -9.88 -2.51 -3.42
CA GLU A 69 -10.98 -3.47 -3.62
C GLU A 69 -10.55 -4.91 -3.25
N ALA A 70 -9.28 -5.27 -3.52
CA ALA A 70 -8.71 -6.54 -3.06
C ALA A 70 -8.54 -6.58 -1.53
N TYR A 71 -8.04 -5.50 -0.92
CA TYR A 71 -7.93 -5.38 0.54
C TYR A 71 -9.28 -5.56 1.25
N ILE A 72 -10.33 -4.88 0.74
CA ILE A 72 -11.69 -4.94 1.29
C ILE A 72 -12.23 -6.38 1.31
N LYS A 73 -11.95 -7.17 0.26
CA LYS A 73 -12.34 -8.58 0.19
C LYS A 73 -11.55 -9.48 1.14
N TRP A 74 -10.30 -9.12 1.41
CA TRP A 74 -9.39 -9.90 2.23
C TRP A 74 -9.62 -9.71 3.73
N ILE A 75 -9.90 -8.48 4.18
CA ILE A 75 -10.01 -8.19 5.61
C ILE A 75 -11.39 -8.57 6.17
N ASN A 76 -11.46 -8.86 7.48
CA ASN A 76 -12.73 -9.08 8.19
C ASN A 76 -13.01 -8.01 9.26
N ASN A 77 -12.68 -6.76 8.95
CA ASN A 77 -12.92 -5.61 9.82
C ASN A 77 -13.82 -4.60 9.10
N ASP A 78 -15.05 -4.42 9.57
CA ASP A 78 -16.04 -3.58 8.90
C ASP A 78 -15.68 -2.09 8.89
N ARG A 79 -15.07 -1.59 9.96
CA ARG A 79 -14.62 -0.19 10.02
C ARG A 79 -13.56 0.08 8.96
N GLU A 80 -12.60 -0.83 8.82
CA GLU A 80 -11.56 -0.73 7.80
C GLU A 80 -12.12 -0.88 6.40
N LYS A 81 -13.08 -1.79 6.17
CA LYS A 81 -13.77 -1.91 4.87
C LYS A 81 -14.44 -0.60 4.48
N VAL A 82 -15.19 0.01 5.40
CA VAL A 82 -15.87 1.30 5.17
C VAL A 82 -14.86 2.40 4.86
N GLN A 83 -13.76 2.48 5.61
CA GLN A 83 -12.70 3.46 5.34
C GLN A 83 -12.11 3.29 3.94
N ARG A 84 -11.72 2.05 3.56
CA ARG A 84 -11.13 1.77 2.24
C ARG A 84 -12.14 1.97 1.11
N GLN A 85 -13.41 1.68 1.35
CA GLN A 85 -14.47 2.00 0.38
C GLN A 85 -14.60 3.50 0.15
N GLY A 86 -14.52 4.31 1.22
CA GLY A 86 -14.47 5.77 1.10
C GLY A 86 -13.30 6.26 0.25
N TRP A 87 -12.11 5.64 0.39
CA TRP A 87 -10.97 5.94 -0.46
C TRP A 87 -11.22 5.56 -1.93
N VAL A 88 -11.76 4.37 -2.19
CA VAL A 88 -12.14 3.92 -3.54
C VAL A 88 -13.11 4.90 -4.19
N ASP A 89 -14.14 5.35 -3.46
CA ASP A 89 -15.16 6.26 -3.97
C ASP A 89 -14.60 7.67 -4.27
N ALA A 90 -13.66 8.14 -3.45
CA ALA A 90 -12.95 9.39 -3.71
C ALA A 90 -12.08 9.29 -4.98
N LEU A 91 -11.28 8.22 -5.09
CA LEU A 91 -10.38 7.98 -6.22
C LEU A 91 -11.15 7.79 -7.54
N LYS A 92 -12.31 7.12 -7.52
CA LYS A 92 -13.22 7.00 -8.68
C LYS A 92 -13.72 8.36 -9.19
N LYS A 93 -13.77 9.37 -8.32
CA LYS A 93 -14.11 10.77 -8.66
C LYS A 93 -12.88 11.61 -9.02
N GLY A 94 -11.71 10.98 -9.17
CA GLY A 94 -10.44 11.67 -9.43
C GLY A 94 -9.92 12.48 -8.24
N LYS A 95 -10.45 12.26 -7.03
CA LYS A 95 -10.02 12.95 -5.81
C LYS A 95 -9.10 12.06 -5.01
N ASN A 96 -7.90 12.54 -4.70
CA ASN A 96 -7.00 11.86 -3.77
C ASN A 96 -7.44 12.17 -2.33
N PRO A 97 -7.85 11.16 -1.51
CA PRO A 97 -8.27 11.39 -0.13
C PRO A 97 -7.08 11.56 0.84
N PHE A 98 -5.85 11.32 0.41
CA PHE A 98 -4.67 11.31 1.28
C PHE A 98 -4.04 12.71 1.38
N THR A 99 -4.63 13.56 2.23
CA THR A 99 -4.02 14.82 2.68
C THR A 99 -2.95 14.55 3.75
N GLU A 100 -2.12 15.55 4.07
CA GLU A 100 -1.14 15.41 5.17
C GLU A 100 -1.80 15.00 6.49
N GLU A 101 -2.94 15.60 6.82
CA GLU A 101 -3.73 15.26 8.02
C GLU A 101 -4.15 13.79 8.02
N VAL A 102 -4.68 13.30 6.89
CA VAL A 102 -5.05 11.89 6.76
C VAL A 102 -3.82 10.98 6.86
N LEU A 103 -2.67 11.39 6.33
CA LEU A 103 -1.44 10.60 6.46
C LEU A 103 -0.94 10.55 7.92
N GLU A 104 -1.06 11.63 8.69
CA GLU A 104 -0.75 11.62 10.13
C GLU A 104 -1.66 10.68 10.92
N GLU A 105 -2.96 10.64 10.60
CA GLU A 105 -3.91 9.71 11.25
C GLU A 105 -3.59 8.22 10.98
N LEU A 106 -2.85 7.93 9.91
CA LEU A 106 -2.51 6.59 9.47
C LEU A 106 -1.13 6.09 9.97
N LYS A 107 -0.36 6.94 10.68
CA LYS A 107 0.97 6.59 11.22
C LYS A 107 0.93 5.76 12.50
#